data_AF-A0A9X7U0Q4-F1
#
_entry.id   AF-A0A9X7U0Q4-F1
#
_cell.length_a   1.000
_cell.length_b   1.000
_cell.length_c   1.000
_cell.angle_alpha   90.00
_cell.angle_beta   90.00
_cell.angle_gamma   90.00
#
_symmetry.space_group_name_H-M   'P 1'
#
loop_
_entity.id
_entity.type
_entity.pdbx_description
1 polymer ?
#
loop_
_entity_poly.entity_id
_entity_poly.type
_entity_poly.pdbx_seq_one_letter_code
_entity_poly.pdbx_strand_id
1 'polypeptide(L)' 'MNNAIELYSTMLESRYEKYIQNKWIWIIVALVVFVSVFSYAFYCTSRGYSFTGNVKLGWPKVWEMGIGCKR' A
#
# COMPACT_ATOMS: atom_id res chain seq x y z
N MET A 1 -31.35 5.36 -25.37
CA MET A 1 -30.65 4.18 -24.80
C MET A 1 -29.77 4.54 -23.60
N ASN A 2 -30.05 5.66 -22.90
CA ASN A 2 -29.20 6.13 -21.79
C ASN A 2 -29.74 5.68 -20.42
N ASN A 3 -31.07 5.55 -20.32
CA ASN A 3 -31.76 5.20 -19.08
C ASN A 3 -31.33 3.83 -18.52
N ALA A 4 -31.08 2.84 -19.39
CA ALA A 4 -30.64 1.51 -18.94
C ALA A 4 -29.21 1.51 -18.37
N ILE A 5 -28.33 2.36 -18.91
CA ILE A 5 -26.95 2.51 -18.44
C ILE A 5 -26.94 3.26 -17.11
N GLU A 6 -27.77 4.27 -16.96
CA GLU A 6 -27.91 5.08 -15.74
C GLU A 6 -28.52 4.29 -14.57
N LEU A 7 -29.49 3.41 -14.86
CA LEU A 7 -30.05 2.47 -13.89
C LEU A 7 -29.02 1.41 -13.47
N TYR A 8 -28.16 1.01 -14.39
CA TYR A 8 -27.09 0.06 -14.09
C TYR A 8 -25.99 0.69 -13.22
N SER A 9 -25.58 1.93 -13.50
CA SER A 9 -24.56 2.63 -12.70
C SER A 9 -25.02 2.89 -11.27
N THR A 10 -26.26 3.31 -11.08
CA THR A 10 -26.84 3.55 -9.74
C THR A 10 -26.99 2.25 -8.92
N MET A 11 -27.36 1.14 -9.58
CA MET A 11 -27.35 -0.18 -8.93
C MET A 11 -25.94 -0.66 -8.57
N LEU A 12 -24.93 -0.35 -9.38
CA LEU A 12 -23.54 -0.64 -9.03
C LEU A 12 -23.09 0.20 -7.84
N GLU A 13 -23.39 1.50 -7.86
CA GLU A 13 -22.99 2.45 -6.83
C GLU A 13 -23.57 2.04 -5.47
N SER A 14 -24.87 1.74 -5.39
CA SER A 14 -25.50 1.26 -4.15
C SER A 14 -24.95 -0.08 -3.64
N ARG A 15 -24.57 -1.00 -4.53
CA ARG A 15 -23.95 -2.29 -4.12
C ARG A 15 -22.53 -2.12 -3.60
N TYR A 16 -21.76 -1.21 -4.19
CA TYR A 16 -20.36 -1.01 -3.85
C TYR A 16 -20.10 0.20 -2.95
N GLU A 17 -21.14 0.93 -2.54
CA GLU A 17 -21.02 2.15 -1.74
C GLU A 17 -20.20 1.91 -0.47
N LYS A 18 -20.52 0.84 0.27
CA LYS A 18 -19.81 0.43 1.49
C LYS A 18 -18.34 0.07 1.23
N TYR A 19 -18.04 -0.51 0.07
CA TYR A 19 -16.68 -0.84 -0.33
C TYR A 19 -15.90 0.40 -0.74
N ILE A 20 -16.53 1.33 -1.46
CA ILE A 20 -15.94 2.61 -1.88
C ILE A 20 -15.66 3.50 -0.68
N GLN A 21 -16.56 3.56 0.30
CA GLN A 21 -16.36 4.30 1.54
C GLN A 21 -15.14 3.77 2.33
N ASN A 22 -14.93 2.45 2.32
CA ASN A 22 -13.77 1.81 2.93
C ASN A 22 -12.47 1.92 2.09
N LYS A 23 -12.51 2.36 0.82
CA LYS A 23 -11.28 2.53 0.00
C LYS A 23 -10.35 3.61 0.58
N TRP A 24 -10.89 4.60 1.27
CA TRP A 24 -10.09 5.62 1.94
C TRP A 24 -9.15 5.05 3.00
N ILE A 25 -9.52 3.93 3.63
CA ILE A 25 -8.67 3.23 4.61
C ILE A 25 -7.37 2.75 3.94
N TRP A 26 -7.44 2.27 2.70
CA TRP A 26 -6.26 1.81 1.96
C TRP A 26 -5.28 2.95 1.66
N ILE A 27 -5.78 4.17 1.43
CA ILE A 27 -4.94 5.36 1.26
C ILE A 27 -4.21 5.67 2.57
N ILE A 28 -4.91 5.61 3.71
CA ILE A 28 -4.30 5.83 5.03
C ILE A 28 -3.24 4.76 5.32
N VAL A 29 -3.54 3.50 5.06
CA VAL A 29 -2.59 2.38 5.22
C VAL A 29 -1.35 2.58 4.36
N ALA A 30 -1.51 2.96 3.09
CA ALA A 30 -0.39 3.25 2.21
C ALA A 30 0.49 4.39 2.73
N LEU A 31 -0.12 5.45 3.26
CA LEU A 31 0.59 6.60 3.83
C LEU A 31 1.39 6.20 5.07
N VAL A 32 0.81 5.42 5.98
CA VAL A 32 1.51 4.92 7.18
C VAL A 32 2.71 4.04 6.81
N VAL A 33 2.55 3.13 5.84
CA VAL A 33 3.65 2.30 5.35
C VAL A 33 4.73 3.15 4.69
N PHE A 34 4.36 4.18 3.93
CA PHE A 34 5.33 5.07 3.31
C PHE A 34 6.16 5.83 4.34
N VAL A 35 5.51 6.41 5.35
CA VAL A 35 6.18 7.16 6.42
C VAL A 35 7.10 6.26 7.24
N SER A 36 6.69 5.03 7.54
CA SER A 36 7.52 4.09 8.30
C SER A 36 8.78 3.66 7.54
N VAL A 37 8.66 3.37 6.24
CA VAL A 37 9.81 3.04 5.39
C VAL A 37 10.73 4.24 5.22
N PHE A 38 10.19 5.43 4.98
CA PHE A 38 10.98 6.64 4.76
C PHE A 38 11.74 7.08 6.03
N SER A 39 11.08 7.06 7.18
CA SER A 39 11.73 7.36 8.47
C SER A 39 12.84 6.37 8.80
N TYR A 40 12.65 5.07 8.52
CA TYR A 40 13.68 4.06 8.69
C TYR A 40 14.86 4.25 7.73
N ALA A 41 14.61 4.58 6.46
CA ALA A 41 15.66 4.89 5.50
C ALA A 41 16.48 6.13 5.92
N PHE A 42 15.81 7.17 6.41
CA PHE A 42 16.48 8.37 6.94
C PHE A 42 17.33 8.04 8.18
N TYR A 43 16.81 7.23 9.09
CA TYR A 43 17.55 6.75 10.25
C TYR A 43 18.83 5.99 9.86
N CYS A 44 18.75 5.04 8.92
CA CYS A 44 19.93 4.31 8.44
C CYS A 44 20.97 5.28 7.87
N THR A 45 20.53 6.20 7.01
CA THR A 45 21.41 7.17 6.32
C THR A 45 22.09 8.11 7.31
N SER A 46 21.36 8.63 8.30
CA SER A 46 21.92 9.55 9.31
C SER A 46 23.02 8.93 10.17
N ARG A 47 23.04 7.60 10.29
CA ARG A 47 24.05 6.85 11.06
C ARG A 47 25.18 6.29 10.19
N GLY A 48 25.22 6.62 8.90
CA GLY A 48 26.24 6.14 7.95
C GLY A 48 26.03 4.70 7.49
N TYR A 49 24.83 4.15 7.66
CA TYR A 49 24.44 2.83 7.15
C TYR A 49 23.65 3.02 5.84
N SER A 50 23.81 2.10 4.89
CA SER A 50 23.00 2.05 3.67
C SER A 50 21.67 1.36 3.93
N PHE A 51 20.57 1.93 3.43
CA PHE A 51 19.27 1.27 3.43
C PHE A 51 19.32 0.03 2.53
N THR A 52 19.10 -1.16 3.09
CA THR A 52 19.06 -2.42 2.34
C THR A 52 17.65 -3.01 2.40
N GLY A 53 17.06 -3.22 1.21
CA GLY A 53 15.80 -3.93 1.07
C GLY A 53 16.04 -5.17 0.22
N ASN A 54 15.88 -6.36 0.79
CA ASN A 54 15.95 -7.60 0.03
C ASN A 54 14.54 -8.02 -0.39
N VAL A 55 14.08 -7.51 -1.53
CA VAL A 55 12.80 -7.91 -2.13
C VAL A 55 13.09 -9.02 -3.13
N LYS A 56 13.16 -10.27 -2.66
CA LYS A 56 13.25 -11.43 -3.56
C LYS A 56 11.91 -11.62 -4.26
N LEU A 57 11.81 -11.15 -5.50
CA LEU A 57 10.70 -11.43 -6.42
C LEU A 57 10.80 -12.89 -6.88
N GLY A 58 10.20 -13.80 -6.10
CA GLY A 58 10.07 -15.22 -6.49
C GLY A 58 10.15 -16.26 -5.36
N TRP A 59 9.74 -15.96 -4.12
CA TRP A 59 9.94 -16.90 -2.99
C TRP A 59 8.68 -17.24 -2.17
N PRO A 60 8.55 -18.50 -1.68
CA PRO A 60 7.37 -19.05 -0.98
C PRO A 60 7.32 -18.78 0.53
N LYS A 61 8.23 -17.96 1.09
CA LYS A 61 8.32 -17.69 2.54
C LYS A 61 8.40 -16.19 2.81
N VAL A 62 7.33 -15.65 3.36
CA VAL A 62 7.12 -14.22 3.66
C VAL A 62 8.16 -13.64 4.65
N TRP A 63 8.83 -14.51 5.41
CA TRP A 63 9.75 -14.17 6.50
C TRP A 63 11.17 -13.78 6.05
N GLU A 64 11.52 -13.97 4.78
CA GLU A 64 12.84 -13.59 4.23
C GLU A 64 12.87 -12.17 3.64
N MET A 65 11.73 -11.47 3.61
CA MET A 65 11.64 -10.07 3.21
C MET A 65 12.01 -9.18 4.38
N GLY A 66 13.21 -8.60 4.33
CA GLY A 66 13.72 -7.70 5.37
C GLY A 66 14.05 -6.32 4.80
N ILE A 67 13.52 -5.29 5.44
CA ILE A 67 14.00 -3.91 5.32
C ILE A 67 14.96 -3.69 6.49
N GLY A 68 16.22 -3.36 6.21
CA GLY A 68 17.26 -3.25 7.22
C GLY A 68 18.26 -2.13 6.93
N CYS A 69 19.04 -1.75 7.95
CA CYS A 69 20.25 -0.94 7.77
C CYS A 69 21.47 -1.87 7.64
N LYS A 70 22.31 -1.69 6.62
CA LYS A 70 23.58 -2.42 6.45
C LYS A 70 24.75 -1.44 6.40
N ARG A 71 25.86 -1.79 7.05
CA ARG A 71 27.08 -0.98 7.04
C ARG A 71 27.91 -1.24 5.79
#